data_AF-A0A1B9ATQ7-F1
#
_entry.id   AF-A0A1B9ATQ7-F1
#
_cell.length_a   1.000
_cell.length_b   1.000
_cell.length_c   1.000
_cell.angle_alpha   90.00
_cell.angle_beta   90.00
_cell.angle_gamma   90.00
#
_symmetry.space_group_name_H-M   'P 1'
#
loop_
_entity.id
_entity.type
_entity.pdbx_description
1 polymer ?
#
loop_
_entity_poly.entity_id
_entity_poly.type
_entity_poly.pdbx_seq_one_letter_code
_entity_poly.pdbx_strand_id
1 'polypeptide(L)'
;MTRRNKILVPEARQELDKLKAEVAHTNDPSAAKFEAAKEVGIPLKKGYNGHLTSEEAGKIGGRLGGSMVRELINMAKKNLD
;
A
#
# COMPACT_ATOMS: atom_id res chain seq x y z
N MET A 1 0.82 -6.98 -11.73
CA MET A 1 0.87 -5.86 -10.77
C MET A 1 2.14 -5.07 -11.00
N THR A 2 1.97 -3.77 -11.21
CA THR A 2 2.84 -2.84 -11.92
C THR A 2 4.24 -2.70 -11.30
N ARG A 3 5.28 -2.97 -12.10
CA ARG A 3 6.67 -2.99 -11.66
C ARG A 3 7.31 -1.61 -11.45
N ARG A 4 6.68 -0.50 -11.83
CA ARG A 4 7.23 0.86 -11.62
C ARG A 4 6.12 1.93 -11.57
N ASN A 5 5.57 2.19 -10.39
CA ASN A 5 4.89 3.48 -10.19
C ASN A 5 5.96 4.56 -10.05
N LYS A 6 5.87 5.63 -10.85
CA LYS A 6 6.75 6.80 -10.74
C LYS A 6 6.34 7.57 -9.49
N ILE A 7 7.23 7.57 -8.50
CA ILE A 7 7.05 8.34 -7.26
C ILE A 7 7.45 9.79 -7.55
N LEU A 8 6.78 10.75 -6.89
CA LEU A 8 7.07 12.18 -7.06
C LEU A 8 8.51 12.54 -6.67
N VAL A 9 9.00 11.96 -5.57
CA VAL A 9 10.39 12.07 -5.10
C VAL A 9 11.05 10.68 -5.19
N PRO A 10 11.88 10.42 -6.22
CA PRO A 10 12.50 9.11 -6.43
C PRO A 10 13.34 8.62 -5.26
N GLU A 11 14.04 9.52 -4.58
CA GLU A 11 14.96 9.25 -3.47
C GLU A 11 14.22 8.71 -2.24
N ALA A 12 12.93 9.05 -2.09
CA ALA A 12 12.09 8.59 -0.99
C ALA A 12 11.65 7.11 -1.14
N ARG A 13 12.07 6.41 -2.21
CA ARG A 13 11.58 5.06 -2.50
C ARG A 13 11.74 4.08 -1.34
N GLN A 14 12.93 4.05 -0.72
CA GLN A 14 13.25 3.12 0.34
C GLN A 14 12.37 3.37 1.57
N GLU A 15 12.22 4.64 1.98
CA GLU A 15 11.38 5.01 3.13
C GLU A 15 9.89 4.78 2.85
N LEU A 16 9.42 5.01 1.63
CA LEU A 16 8.04 4.70 1.25
C LEU A 16 7.77 3.18 1.23
N ASP A 17 8.75 2.37 0.87
CA ASP A 17 8.63 0.91 0.95
C ASP A 17 8.61 0.44 2.41
N LYS A 18 9.39 1.05 3.32
CA LYS A 18 9.31 0.80 4.77
C LYS A 18 7.93 1.19 5.33
N LEU A 19 7.47 2.40 5.03
CA LEU A 19 6.16 2.89 5.46
C LEU A 19 5.03 1.97 4.99
N LYS A 20 5.12 1.47 3.75
CA LYS A 20 4.15 0.50 3.20
C LYS A 20 4.10 -0.79 4.02
N ALA A 21 5.26 -1.29 4.44
CA ALA A 21 5.36 -2.49 5.27
C ALA A 21 4.78 -2.24 6.67
N GLU A 22 5.12 -1.11 7.29
CA GLU A 22 4.62 -0.69 8.60
C GLU A 22 3.08 -0.56 8.62
N VAL A 23 2.51 0.19 7.67
CA VAL A 23 1.06 0.42 7.56
C VAL A 23 0.27 -0.86 7.31
N ALA A 24 0.90 -1.86 6.69
CA ALA A 24 0.30 -3.16 6.43
C ALA A 24 0.68 -4.23 7.46
N HIS A 25 1.33 -3.84 8.57
CA HIS A 25 1.76 -4.73 9.65
C HIS A 25 2.55 -5.96 9.17
N THR A 26 3.46 -5.74 8.22
CA THR A 26 4.27 -6.80 7.61
C THR A 26 5.75 -6.40 7.55
N ASN A 27 6.63 -7.39 7.49
CA ASN A 27 8.07 -7.17 7.31
C ASN A 27 8.48 -7.05 5.83
N ASP A 28 7.61 -7.45 4.90
CA ASP A 28 7.88 -7.39 3.46
C ASP A 28 6.93 -6.39 2.77
N PRO A 29 7.43 -5.28 2.20
CA PRO A 29 6.62 -4.33 1.44
C PRO A 29 5.82 -4.97 0.28
N SER A 30 6.31 -6.08 -0.27
CA SER A 30 5.62 -6.81 -1.35
C SER A 30 4.43 -7.62 -0.84
N ALA A 31 4.46 -8.00 0.44
CA ALA A 31 3.40 -8.73 1.10
C ALA A 31 2.22 -7.83 1.54
N ALA A 32 2.46 -6.53 1.68
CA ALA A 32 1.48 -5.54 2.15
C ALA A 32 0.12 -5.60 1.44
N LYS A 33 0.11 -5.87 0.14
CA LYS A 33 -1.14 -6.00 -0.65
C LYS A 33 -2.00 -7.21 -0.25
N PHE A 34 -1.38 -8.28 0.25
CA PHE A 34 -2.10 -9.48 0.68
C PHE A 34 -2.72 -9.24 2.06
N GLU A 35 -2.01 -8.56 2.96
CA GLU A 35 -2.57 -8.14 4.25
C GLU A 35 -3.72 -7.15 4.04
N ALA A 36 -3.52 -6.13 3.20
CA ALA A 36 -4.59 -5.20 2.84
C ALA A 36 -5.81 -5.92 2.25
N ALA A 37 -5.61 -6.94 1.40
CA ALA A 37 -6.69 -7.74 0.83
C ALA A 37 -7.43 -8.57 1.89
N LYS A 38 -6.69 -9.19 2.82
CA LYS A 38 -7.24 -9.95 3.94
C LYS A 38 -8.12 -9.09 4.83
N GLU A 39 -7.68 -7.87 5.15
CA GLU A 39 -8.46 -6.93 5.96
C GLU A 39 -9.76 -6.48 5.31
N VAL A 40 -9.77 -6.30 3.98
CA VAL A 40 -10.99 -5.87 3.26
C VAL A 40 -11.86 -7.05 2.78
N GLY A 41 -11.45 -8.29 3.09
CA GLY A 41 -12.19 -9.52 2.80
C GLY A 41 -12.13 -9.98 1.34
N ILE A 42 -11.09 -9.59 0.58
CA ILE A 42 -10.97 -9.91 -0.84
C ILE A 42 -9.93 -11.02 -1.06
N PRO A 43 -10.26 -12.09 -1.82
CA PRO A 43 -9.39 -13.26 -1.99
C PRO A 43 -8.26 -13.01 -3.00
N LEU A 44 -7.31 -12.15 -2.64
CA LEU A 44 -6.10 -11.92 -3.44
C LEU A 44 -5.10 -13.08 -3.26
N LYS A 45 -4.72 -13.74 -4.35
CA LYS A 45 -3.77 -14.85 -4.36
C LYS A 45 -2.46 -14.52 -5.08
N LYS A 46 -1.41 -15.29 -4.82
CA LYS A 46 -0.18 -15.23 -5.63
C LYS A 46 -0.50 -15.74 -7.05
N GLY A 47 -0.08 -14.99 -8.07
CA GLY A 47 -0.33 -15.33 -9.47
C GLY A 47 -1.52 -14.58 -10.09
N TYR A 48 -2.35 -15.28 -10.86
CA TYR A 48 -3.43 -14.69 -11.64
C TYR A 48 -4.66 -14.37 -10.78
N ASN A 49 -5.11 -13.11 -10.87
CA ASN A 49 -6.26 -12.58 -10.15
C ASN A 49 -7.29 -11.92 -11.09
N GLY A 50 -7.38 -12.36 -12.36
CA GLY A 50 -8.29 -11.73 -13.33
C GLY A 50 -9.79 -11.95 -13.06
N HIS A 51 -10.13 -12.72 -12.03
CA HIS A 51 -11.50 -12.86 -11.51
C HIS A 51 -11.88 -11.72 -10.55
N LEU A 52 -10.90 -10.96 -10.02
CA LEU A 52 -11.18 -9.81 -9.17
C LEU A 52 -11.72 -8.67 -10.03
N THR A 53 -12.80 -8.06 -9.56
CA THR A 53 -13.36 -6.86 -10.18
C THR A 53 -12.42 -5.66 -9.98
N SER A 54 -12.57 -4.64 -10.83
CA SER A 54 -11.84 -3.38 -10.68
C SER A 54 -12.12 -2.69 -9.34
N GLU A 55 -13.36 -2.82 -8.84
CA GLU A 55 -13.76 -2.30 -7.54
C GLU A 55 -13.01 -3.00 -6.40
N GLU A 56 -12.94 -4.33 -6.43
CA GLU A 56 -12.19 -5.12 -5.44
C GLU A 56 -10.70 -4.78 -5.46
N ALA A 57 -10.09 -4.74 -6.63
CA ALA A 57 -8.69 -4.33 -6.76
C ALA A 57 -8.47 -2.90 -6.24
N GLY A 58 -9.43 -1.99 -6.51
CA GLY A 58 -9.45 -0.63 -6.01
C GLY A 58 -9.54 -0.57 -4.49
N LYS A 59 -10.39 -1.40 -3.86
CA LYS A 59 -10.55 -1.47 -2.40
C LYS A 59 -9.26 -1.91 -1.70
N ILE A 60 -8.55 -2.90 -2.25
CA ILE A 60 -7.23 -3.34 -1.75
C ILE A 60 -6.22 -2.17 -1.84
N GLY A 61 -6.14 -1.54 -3.01
CA GLY A 61 -5.21 -0.43 -3.25
C GLY A 61 -5.52 0.79 -2.40
N GLY A 62 -6.79 1.13 -2.23
CA GLY A 62 -7.27 2.24 -1.42
C GLY A 62 -7.02 2.05 0.06
N ARG A 63 -7.22 0.83 0.59
CA ARG A 63 -6.88 0.51 1.99
C ARG A 63 -5.41 0.75 2.30
N LEU A 64 -4.51 0.32 1.41
CA LEU A 64 -3.08 0.49 1.60
C LEU A 64 -2.64 1.93 1.34
N GLY A 65 -2.95 2.47 0.16
CA GLY A 65 -2.54 3.81 -0.27
C GLY A 65 -3.14 4.93 0.58
N GLY A 66 -4.43 4.81 0.94
CA GLY A 66 -5.10 5.78 1.80
C GLY A 66 -4.48 5.87 3.19
N SER A 67 -4.10 4.73 3.78
CA SER A 67 -3.42 4.72 5.08
C SER A 67 -2.00 5.25 5.01
N MET A 68 -1.25 4.97 3.94
CA MET A 68 0.06 5.59 3.73
C MET A 68 -0.05 7.12 3.63
N VAL A 69 -1.01 7.64 2.86
CA VAL A 69 -1.22 9.10 2.73
C VAL A 69 -1.60 9.72 4.07
N ARG A 70 -2.50 9.07 4.82
CA ARG A 70 -2.88 9.53 6.17
C ARG A 70 -1.67 9.63 7.09
N GLU A 71 -0.79 8.63 7.06
CA GLU A 71 0.40 8.64 7.92
C GLU A 71 1.43 9.69 7.49
N LEU A 72 1.66 9.87 6.19
CA LEU A 72 2.51 10.95 5.68
C LEU A 72 2.01 12.34 6.11
N ILE A 73 0.69 12.56 6.07
CA ILE A 73 0.09 13.81 6.55
C ILE A 73 0.31 13.98 8.07
N ASN A 74 0.18 12.91 8.86
CA ASN A 74 0.44 12.96 10.30
C ASN A 74 1.90 13.31 10.61
N MET A 75 2.86 12.69 9.91
CA MET A 75 4.28 12.98 10.04
C MET A 75 4.59 14.44 9.65
N ALA A 76 4.01 14.92 8.56
CA ALA A 76 4.19 16.30 8.12
C ALA A 76 3.68 17.30 9.16
N LYS A 77 2.50 17.06 9.75
CA LYS A 77 1.95 17.90 10.82
C LYS A 77 2.89 17.97 12.03
N LYS A 78 3.39 16.82 12.51
CA LYS A 78 4.32 16.74 13.65
C LYS A 78 5.65 17.49 13.44
N ASN A 79 6.07 17.69 12.19
CA ASN A 79 7.30 18.41 11.85
C ASN A 79 7.07 19.92 11.63
N LEU A 80 5.81 20.36 11.57
CA LEU A 80 5.44 21.77 11.43
C LEU A 80 5.19 22.45 12.79
N ASP A 81 4.92 21.65 13.82
CA ASP A 81 4.84 22.05 15.23
C ASP A 81 6.23 22.07 15.87
#